data_AF-A0A7V2QUV9-F1
#
_entry.id   AF-A0A7V2QUV9-F1
#
_cell.length_a   1.000
_cell.length_b   1.000
_cell.length_c   1.000
_cell.angle_alpha   90.00
_cell.angle_beta   90.00
_cell.angle_gamma   90.00
#
_symmetry.space_group_name_H-M   'P 1'
#
loop_
_entity.id
_entity.type
_entity.pdbx_description
1 polymer ?
#
loop_
_entity_poly.entity_id
_entity_poly.type
_entity_poly.pdbx_seq_one_letter_code
_entity_poly.pdbx_strand_id
1 'polypeptide(L)'
;MDWWQGALISLACVVGGLLVGYLLSYLIVTRIFKEPFKKPFSRKRETTAVVEEPLSRKREMTAMVKEPLESFAPDLVAEVKNNCRIATEAQTGKLRPFQTYVWDASKNEVNKLPMNVREDLTQAYIDMHLANRIVWLSIELGRRSQNLDENYIKLCTSIAARFDRVTPLLERLGD
;
A
#
# COMPACT_ATOMS: atom_id res chain seq x y z
N MET A 1 18.30 -51.89 -30.25
CA MET A 1 17.97 -50.62 -29.57
C MET A 1 19.25 -50.06 -29.01
N ASP A 2 19.70 -48.94 -29.54
CA ASP A 2 20.99 -48.35 -29.16
C ASP A 2 20.84 -47.66 -27.81
N TRP A 3 21.69 -48.02 -26.85
CA TRP A 3 21.67 -47.54 -25.47
C TRP A 3 21.70 -46.00 -25.36
N TRP A 4 22.26 -45.31 -26.35
CA TRP A 4 22.25 -43.85 -26.49
C TRP A 4 20.84 -43.25 -26.66
N GLN A 5 19.91 -43.96 -27.31
CA GLN A 5 18.53 -43.50 -27.47
C GLN A 5 17.80 -43.45 -26.12
N GLY A 6 18.03 -44.46 -25.26
CA GLY A 6 17.47 -44.47 -23.90
C GLY A 6 18.00 -43.33 -23.04
N ALA A 7 19.29 -43.01 -23.16
CA ALA A 7 19.91 -41.89 -22.44
C ALA A 7 19.32 -40.53 -22.86
N LEU A 8 19.10 -40.31 -24.16
CA LEU A 8 18.50 -39.08 -24.68
C LEU A 8 17.04 -38.89 -24.23
N ILE A 9 16.25 -39.96 -24.21
CA ILE A 9 14.85 -39.92 -23.75
C ILE A 9 14.80 -39.59 -22.25
N SER A 10 15.67 -40.20 -21.44
CA SER A 10 15.74 -39.91 -20.01
C SER A 10 16.10 -38.46 -19.73
N LEU A 11 17.10 -37.92 -20.44
CA LEU A 11 17.50 -36.51 -20.33
C LEU A 11 16.35 -35.56 -20.72
N ALA A 12 15.64 -35.86 -21.81
CA ALA A 12 14.50 -35.07 -22.27
C ALA A 12 13.35 -35.05 -21.24
N CYS A 13 13.08 -36.18 -20.57
CA CYS A 13 12.08 -36.26 -19.51
C CYS A 13 12.44 -35.39 -18.29
N VAL A 14 13.71 -35.39 -17.87
CA VAL A 14 14.17 -34.57 -16.73
C VAL A 14 14.06 -33.08 -17.06
N VAL A 15 14.53 -32.68 -18.24
CA VAL A 15 14.46 -31.28 -18.68
C VAL A 15 13.01 -30.83 -18.87
N GLY A 16 12.17 -31.68 -19.46
CA GLY A 16 10.74 -31.44 -19.60
C GLY A 16 10.04 -31.27 -18.27
N GLY A 17 10.32 -32.15 -17.30
CA GLY A 17 9.77 -32.07 -15.94
C GLY A 17 10.17 -30.77 -15.23
N LEU A 18 11.43 -30.35 -15.34
CA LEU A 18 11.90 -29.09 -14.77
C LEU A 18 11.23 -27.87 -15.40
N LEU A 19 11.08 -27.85 -16.73
CA LEU A 19 10.41 -26.76 -17.44
C LEU A 19 8.93 -26.65 -17.08
N VAL A 20 8.23 -27.78 -17.04
CA VAL A 20 6.81 -27.83 -16.66
C VAL A 20 6.63 -27.38 -15.21
N GLY A 21 7.48 -27.85 -14.29
CA GLY A 21 7.46 -27.44 -12.88
C GLY A 21 7.76 -25.95 -12.70
N TYR A 22 8.71 -25.41 -13.46
CA TYR A 22 9.02 -23.97 -13.46
C TYR A 22 7.84 -23.14 -13.99
N LEU A 23 7.22 -23.55 -15.10
CA LEU A 23 6.07 -22.87 -15.69
C LEU A 23 4.84 -22.89 -14.76
N LEU A 24 4.55 -24.03 -14.13
CA LEU A 24 3.48 -24.14 -13.13
C LEU A 24 3.75 -23.22 -11.93
N SER A 25 4.98 -23.22 -11.42
CA SER A 25 5.36 -22.35 -10.29
C SER A 25 5.23 -20.87 -10.68
N TYR A 26 5.69 -20.50 -11.88
CA TYR A 26 5.54 -19.15 -12.41
C TYR A 26 4.08 -18.75 -12.61
N LEU A 27 3.22 -19.66 -13.10
CA LEU A 27 1.79 -19.41 -13.26
C LEU A 27 1.08 -19.23 -11.93
N ILE A 28 1.43 -20.03 -10.90
CA ILE A 28 0.87 -19.89 -9.55
C ILE A 28 1.27 -18.55 -8.95
N VAL A 29 2.56 -18.19 -9.02
CA VAL A 29 3.05 -16.89 -8.54
C VAL A 29 2.37 -15.76 -9.30
N THR A 30 2.30 -15.81 -10.63
CA THR A 30 1.65 -14.74 -11.38
C THR A 30 0.15 -14.67 -11.17
N ARG A 31 -0.58 -15.78 -10.98
CA ARG A 31 -2.02 -15.75 -10.69
C ARG A 31 -2.32 -15.24 -9.29
N ILE A 32 -1.54 -15.62 -8.28
CA ILE A 32 -1.69 -15.12 -6.90
C ILE A 32 -1.29 -13.65 -6.79
N PHE A 33 -0.26 -13.21 -7.53
CA PHE A 33 0.29 -11.85 -7.40
C PHE A 33 -0.32 -10.83 -8.37
N LYS A 34 -1.03 -11.27 -9.43
CA LYS A 34 -1.58 -10.41 -10.49
C LYS A 34 -3.10 -10.23 -10.40
N GLU A 35 -3.74 -10.56 -9.29
CA GLU A 35 -5.06 -10.00 -9.01
C GLU A 35 -4.87 -8.63 -8.35
N PRO A 36 -4.91 -7.52 -9.11
CA PRO A 36 -5.11 -6.22 -8.49
C PRO A 36 -6.46 -6.29 -7.79
N PHE A 37 -6.45 -6.09 -6.47
CA PHE A 37 -7.59 -5.94 -5.58
C PHE A 37 -8.70 -5.11 -6.27
N LYS A 38 -9.63 -5.78 -6.96
CA LYS A 38 -10.83 -5.16 -7.52
C LYS A 38 -11.95 -5.32 -6.51
N LYS A 39 -11.99 -4.39 -5.55
CA LYS A 39 -13.17 -3.60 -5.10
C LYS A 39 -13.17 -3.31 -3.60
N PRO A 40 -13.71 -2.13 -3.22
CA PRO A 40 -13.56 -1.56 -1.90
C PRO A 40 -14.58 -2.16 -0.92
N PHE A 41 -14.16 -2.26 0.34
CA PHE A 41 -15.08 -2.41 1.46
C PHE A 41 -15.87 -1.10 1.58
N SER A 42 -17.05 -1.04 0.96
CA SER A 42 -17.98 0.10 1.04
C SER A 42 -18.47 0.25 2.48
N ARG A 43 -17.78 1.09 3.27
CA ARG A 43 -18.30 1.53 4.56
C ARG A 43 -19.34 2.63 4.30
N LYS A 44 -20.60 2.25 4.48
CA LYS A 44 -21.78 3.12 4.55
C LYS A 44 -21.44 4.44 5.26
N ARG A 45 -21.45 5.55 4.53
CA ARG A 45 -21.51 6.91 5.10
C ARG A 45 -22.95 7.09 5.57
N GLU A 46 -23.16 7.08 6.89
CA GLU A 46 -24.37 7.67 7.45
C GLU A 46 -24.19 9.18 7.37
N THR A 47 -24.95 9.76 6.45
CA THR A 47 -25.16 11.19 6.31
C THR A 47 -26.04 11.65 7.46
N THR A 48 -25.47 12.45 8.37
CA THR A 48 -26.27 13.31 9.25
C THR A 48 -25.98 14.74 8.85
N ALA A 49 -26.96 15.34 8.17
CA ALA A 49 -27.00 16.75 7.83
C ALA A 49 -27.39 17.59 9.06
N VAL A 50 -27.32 18.91 8.87
CA VAL A 50 -27.80 20.01 9.73
C VAL A 50 -26.79 20.33 10.85
N VAL A 51 -26.21 21.53 10.96
CA VAL A 51 -26.85 22.86 11.07
C VAL A 51 -25.94 23.98 10.50
N GLU A 52 -26.62 25.00 9.98
CA GLU A 52 -26.20 26.24 9.35
C GLU A 52 -25.20 27.14 10.13
N GLU A 53 -24.49 27.96 9.33
CA GLU A 53 -23.86 29.29 9.52
C GLU A 53 -24.11 30.11 10.82
N PRO A 54 -23.24 31.10 11.21
CA PRO A 54 -22.96 32.26 10.33
C PRO A 54 -21.60 33.00 10.44
N LEU A 55 -21.23 33.60 9.29
CA LEU A 55 -20.70 34.95 9.04
C LEU A 55 -19.58 35.60 9.89
N SER A 56 -18.65 36.18 9.11
CA SER A 56 -17.99 37.49 9.29
C SER A 56 -16.76 37.59 10.19
N ARG A 57 -15.58 37.72 9.55
CA ARG A 57 -14.68 38.87 9.86
C ARG A 57 -13.75 39.23 8.70
N LYS A 58 -14.06 40.39 8.13
CA LYS A 58 -13.24 41.24 7.26
C LYS A 58 -11.86 41.55 7.88
N ARG A 59 -10.79 41.37 7.12
CA ARG A 59 -9.61 42.26 7.15
C ARG A 59 -8.87 42.22 5.82
N GLU A 60 -8.97 43.32 5.09
CA GLU A 60 -8.06 43.68 4.01
C GLU A 60 -6.65 43.88 4.59
N MET A 61 -5.63 43.42 3.87
CA MET A 61 -4.65 44.29 3.19
C MET A 61 -3.30 43.58 2.98
N THR A 62 -2.73 43.87 1.81
CA THR A 62 -1.33 43.69 1.37
C THR A 62 -0.88 42.31 0.88
N ALA A 63 -0.86 42.24 -0.45
CA ALA A 63 -0.16 41.32 -1.32
C ALA A 63 1.21 40.86 -0.80
N MET A 64 1.36 39.55 -0.67
CA MET A 64 2.52 38.84 -1.19
C MET A 64 1.95 37.68 -2.01
N VAL A 65 2.09 37.77 -3.32
CA VAL A 65 1.78 36.69 -4.26
C VAL A 65 2.76 35.56 -3.95
N LYS A 66 2.38 34.68 -3.03
CA LYS A 66 2.85 33.30 -3.02
C LYS A 66 1.92 32.61 -4.00
N GLU A 67 2.46 32.18 -5.14
CA GLU A 67 1.75 31.21 -5.99
C GLU A 67 1.20 30.11 -5.07
N PRO A 68 -0.12 29.85 -5.08
CA PRO A 68 -0.65 28.73 -4.34
C PRO A 68 -0.06 27.48 -5.00
N LEU A 69 0.82 26.78 -4.28
CA LEU A 69 1.04 25.37 -4.56
C LEU A 69 -0.35 24.75 -4.54
N GLU A 70 -0.81 24.31 -5.72
CA GLU A 70 -2.11 23.65 -5.88
C GLU A 70 -2.29 22.66 -4.72
N SER A 71 -3.35 22.86 -3.94
CA SER A 71 -3.75 22.02 -2.81
C SER A 71 -3.42 20.56 -3.09
N PHE A 72 -2.41 20.03 -2.39
CA PHE A 72 -1.94 18.69 -2.61
C PHE A 72 -2.99 17.68 -2.11
N ALA A 73 -3.59 16.95 -3.05
CA ALA A 73 -4.32 15.68 -2.87
C ALA A 73 -4.91 15.47 -1.46
N PRO A 74 -6.00 16.17 -1.07
CA PRO A 74 -6.56 16.06 0.28
C PRO A 74 -6.93 14.62 0.66
N ASP A 75 -7.32 13.83 -0.33
CA ASP A 75 -7.63 12.41 -0.17
C ASP A 75 -6.39 11.58 0.20
N LEU A 76 -5.21 11.91 -0.35
CA LEU A 76 -3.98 11.18 -0.04
C LEU A 76 -3.50 11.50 1.38
N VAL A 77 -3.62 12.75 1.80
CA VAL A 77 -3.30 13.14 3.19
C VAL A 77 -4.23 12.41 4.17
N ALA A 78 -5.52 12.31 3.85
CA ALA A 78 -6.48 11.56 4.66
C ALA A 78 -6.14 10.05 4.72
N GLU A 79 -5.77 9.44 3.60
CA GLU A 79 -5.33 8.03 3.55
C GLU A 79 -4.08 7.80 4.39
N VAL A 80 -3.05 8.65 4.27
CA VAL A 80 -1.82 8.59 5.07
C VAL A 80 -2.13 8.69 6.56
N LYS A 81 -2.97 9.64 6.99
CA LYS A 81 -3.38 9.78 8.40
C LYS A 81 -4.10 8.53 8.91
N ASN A 82 -5.03 7.97 8.14
CA ASN A 82 -5.73 6.77 8.53
C ASN A 82 -4.79 5.55 8.62
N ASN A 83 -3.88 5.40 7.67
CA ASN A 83 -2.90 4.32 7.68
C ASN A 83 -1.87 4.46 8.81
N CYS A 84 -1.48 5.68 9.18
CA CYS A 84 -0.66 5.93 10.35
C CYS A 84 -1.33 5.39 11.62
N ARG A 85 -2.62 5.71 11.81
CA ARG A 85 -3.41 5.15 12.91
C ARG A 85 -3.44 3.61 12.88
N ILE A 86 -3.61 2.99 11.72
CA ILE A 86 -3.58 1.52 11.58
C ILE A 86 -2.22 0.96 12.00
N ALA A 87 -1.12 1.58 11.56
CA ALA A 87 0.24 1.15 11.89
C ALA A 87 0.52 1.24 13.40
N THR A 88 0.06 2.30 14.06
CA THR A 88 0.20 2.47 15.52
C THR A 88 -0.69 1.49 16.29
N GLU A 89 -1.95 1.33 15.89
CA GLU A 89 -2.90 0.41 16.55
C GLU A 89 -2.51 -1.07 16.35
N ALA A 90 -1.86 -1.42 15.25
CA ALA A 90 -1.46 -2.78 14.92
C ALA A 90 -0.51 -3.41 15.95
N GLN A 91 0.16 -2.60 16.78
CA GLN A 91 0.98 -3.05 17.91
C GLN A 91 0.18 -3.84 18.95
N THR A 92 -1.16 -3.75 18.94
CA THR A 92 -2.06 -4.54 19.79
C THR A 92 -2.26 -5.99 19.32
N GLY A 93 -1.56 -6.43 18.27
CA GLY A 93 -1.62 -7.80 17.74
C GLY A 93 -2.82 -8.07 16.84
N LYS A 94 -3.61 -7.05 16.50
CA LYS A 94 -4.73 -7.15 15.56
C LYS A 94 -4.26 -6.84 14.14
N LEU A 95 -4.26 -7.87 13.29
CA LEU A 95 -4.02 -7.75 11.85
C LEU A 95 -5.11 -6.90 11.20
N ARG A 96 -4.74 -5.84 10.49
CA ARG A 96 -5.67 -5.00 9.72
C ARG A 96 -5.05 -4.62 8.39
N PRO A 97 -5.81 -4.64 7.29
CA PRO A 97 -5.29 -4.17 6.02
C PRO A 97 -5.18 -2.64 6.02
N PHE A 98 -4.13 -2.14 5.38
CA PHE A 98 -3.92 -0.74 5.01
C PHE A 98 -4.70 -0.36 3.75
N GLN A 99 -5.00 0.92 3.62
CA GLN A 99 -5.59 1.50 2.42
C GLN A 99 -4.49 1.96 1.46
N THR A 100 -4.52 1.54 0.21
CA THR A 100 -3.52 1.97 -0.80
C THR A 100 -4.13 2.58 -2.05
N TYR A 101 -5.46 2.65 -2.09
CA TYR A 101 -6.19 2.96 -3.31
C TYR A 101 -5.91 4.39 -3.79
N VAL A 102 -5.91 5.36 -2.87
CA VAL A 102 -5.68 6.75 -3.24
C VAL A 102 -4.25 6.92 -3.72
N TRP A 103 -3.26 6.36 -3.02
CA TRP A 103 -1.87 6.35 -3.51
C TRP A 103 -1.72 5.72 -4.90
N ASP A 104 -2.33 4.55 -5.11
CA ASP A 104 -2.23 3.83 -6.38
C ASP A 104 -2.87 4.62 -7.54
N ALA A 105 -3.91 5.41 -7.26
CA ALA A 105 -4.58 6.30 -8.20
C ALA A 105 -3.87 7.64 -8.42
N SER A 106 -3.13 8.14 -7.42
CA SER A 106 -2.57 9.51 -7.39
C SER A 106 -1.12 9.60 -7.86
N LYS A 107 -0.63 8.63 -8.66
CA LYS A 107 0.79 8.54 -9.08
C LYS A 107 1.33 9.83 -9.70
N ASN A 108 0.52 10.55 -10.45
CA ASN A 108 0.93 11.80 -11.10
C ASN A 108 1.10 12.95 -10.11
N GLU A 109 0.29 12.97 -9.06
CA GLU A 109 0.32 14.01 -8.01
C GLU A 109 1.50 13.76 -7.07
N VAL A 110 1.77 12.50 -6.73
CA VAL A 110 2.94 12.08 -5.94
C VAL A 110 4.27 12.54 -6.56
N ASN A 111 4.36 12.62 -7.89
CA ASN A 111 5.57 13.09 -8.56
C ASN A 111 5.87 14.58 -8.31
N LYS A 112 4.86 15.38 -7.95
CA LYS A 112 5.00 16.80 -7.58
C LYS A 112 5.62 16.98 -6.19
N LEU A 113 5.71 15.93 -5.37
CA LEU A 113 6.26 16.01 -4.02
C LEU A 113 7.78 16.18 -4.01
N PRO A 114 8.33 16.84 -2.97
CA PRO A 114 9.76 16.83 -2.69
C PRO A 114 10.32 15.41 -2.67
N MET A 115 11.54 15.23 -3.19
CA MET A 115 12.14 13.91 -3.39
C MET A 115 12.19 13.07 -2.10
N ASN A 116 12.56 13.69 -0.98
CA ASN A 116 12.63 13.05 0.33
C ASN A 116 11.25 12.56 0.82
N VAL A 117 10.20 13.36 0.63
CA VAL A 117 8.81 13.00 0.99
C VAL A 117 8.33 11.87 0.10
N ARG A 118 8.57 11.98 -1.21
CA ARG A 118 8.16 10.99 -2.20
C ARG A 118 8.81 9.63 -1.94
N GLU A 119 10.09 9.59 -1.61
CA GLU A 119 10.81 8.34 -1.31
C GLU A 119 10.26 7.65 -0.07
N ASP A 120 10.09 8.39 1.04
CA ASP A 120 9.57 7.81 2.27
C ASP A 120 8.12 7.31 2.10
N LEU A 121 7.27 8.05 1.37
CA LEU A 121 5.92 7.58 1.05
C LEU A 121 5.95 6.36 0.14
N THR A 122 6.75 6.38 -0.92
CA THR A 122 6.85 5.25 -1.85
C THR A 122 7.24 3.98 -1.11
N GLN A 123 8.25 4.06 -0.24
CA GLN A 123 8.67 2.92 0.55
C GLN A 123 7.60 2.50 1.56
N ALA A 124 6.92 3.43 2.23
CA ALA A 124 5.83 3.12 3.15
C ALA A 124 4.69 2.37 2.45
N TYR A 125 4.29 2.81 1.25
CA TYR A 125 3.24 2.15 0.48
C TYR A 125 3.66 0.78 -0.07
N ILE A 126 4.94 0.58 -0.40
CA ILE A 126 5.48 -0.76 -0.71
C ILE A 126 5.35 -1.68 0.50
N ASP A 127 5.75 -1.20 1.69
CA ASP A 127 5.66 -1.95 2.94
C ASP A 127 4.19 -2.28 3.27
N MET A 128 3.24 -1.37 3.01
CA MET A 128 1.80 -1.60 3.17
C MET A 128 1.24 -2.67 2.24
N HIS A 129 1.64 -2.65 0.96
CA HIS A 129 1.26 -3.69 0.01
C HIS A 129 1.72 -5.06 0.48
N LEU A 130 2.93 -5.14 1.06
CA LEU A 130 3.42 -6.38 1.67
C LEU A 130 2.63 -6.76 2.94
N ALA A 131 2.34 -5.81 3.82
CA ALA A 131 1.55 -6.05 5.02
C ALA A 131 0.14 -6.54 4.67
N ASN A 132 -0.50 -5.96 3.65
CA ASN A 132 -1.80 -6.40 3.14
C ASN A 132 -1.79 -7.84 2.65
N ARG A 133 -0.70 -8.27 2.02
CA ARG A 133 -0.52 -9.68 1.64
C ARG A 133 -0.42 -10.58 2.86
N ILE A 134 0.29 -10.17 3.91
CA ILE A 134 0.36 -10.95 5.16
C ILE A 134 -1.03 -11.07 5.79
N VAL A 135 -1.76 -9.96 5.88
CA VAL A 135 -3.13 -9.94 6.41
C VAL A 135 -4.04 -10.89 5.61
N TRP A 136 -3.96 -10.85 4.28
CA TRP A 136 -4.72 -11.73 3.41
C TRP A 136 -4.35 -13.21 3.61
N LEU A 137 -3.06 -13.54 3.66
CA LEU A 137 -2.59 -14.90 3.93
C LEU A 137 -3.09 -15.43 5.29
N SER A 138 -3.08 -14.58 6.32
CA SER A 138 -3.49 -14.95 7.67
C SER A 138 -5.01 -15.09 7.82
N ILE A 139 -5.80 -14.20 7.20
CA ILE A 139 -7.26 -14.16 7.36
C ILE A 139 -7.96 -15.05 6.34
N GLU A 140 -7.63 -14.90 5.05
CA GLU A 140 -8.38 -15.54 3.96
C GLU A 140 -7.95 -17.00 3.77
N LEU A 141 -6.64 -17.28 3.86
CA LEU A 141 -6.12 -18.64 3.72
C LEU A 141 -5.99 -19.37 5.07
N GLY A 142 -6.32 -18.72 6.18
CA GLY A 142 -6.18 -19.26 7.53
C GLY A 142 -4.74 -19.62 7.93
N ARG A 143 -3.73 -19.16 7.18
CA ARG A 143 -2.31 -19.50 7.39
C ARG A 143 -1.65 -18.54 8.37
N ARG A 144 -2.17 -18.43 9.58
CA ARG A 144 -1.54 -17.63 10.63
C ARG A 144 -0.32 -18.36 11.19
N SER A 145 0.81 -17.68 11.27
CA SER A 145 2.02 -18.18 11.94
C SER A 145 2.67 -17.06 12.73
N GLN A 146 3.41 -17.41 13.78
CA GLN A 146 4.13 -16.44 14.61
C GLN A 146 5.09 -15.58 13.77
N ASN A 147 5.75 -16.20 12.78
CA ASN A 147 6.67 -15.49 11.87
C ASN A 147 5.94 -14.42 11.03
N LEU A 148 4.73 -14.73 10.54
CA LEU A 148 3.91 -13.76 9.80
C LEU A 148 3.46 -12.60 10.68
N ASP A 149 3.04 -12.88 11.92
CA ASP A 149 2.64 -11.86 12.88
C ASP A 149 3.83 -10.94 13.23
N GLU A 150 5.01 -11.51 13.48
CA GLU A 150 6.25 -10.74 13.73
C GLU A 150 6.65 -9.86 12.54
N ASN A 151 6.58 -10.41 11.31
CA ASN A 151 6.90 -9.64 10.10
C ASN A 151 5.89 -8.52 9.86
N TYR A 152 4.60 -8.78 10.10
CA TYR A 152 3.57 -7.75 10.02
C TYR A 152 3.83 -6.62 11.02
N ILE A 153 4.13 -6.95 12.29
CA ILE A 153 4.45 -5.95 13.32
C ILE A 153 5.69 -5.14 12.91
N LYS A 154 6.75 -5.77 12.39
CA LYS A 154 7.95 -5.07 11.89
C LYS A 154 7.60 -4.08 10.76
N LEU A 155 6.73 -4.48 9.83
CA LEU A 155 6.26 -3.59 8.77
C LEU A 155 5.46 -2.42 9.34
N CYS A 156 4.55 -2.66 10.29
CA CYS A 156 3.80 -1.59 10.95
C CYS A 156 4.74 -0.58 11.64
N THR A 157 5.79 -1.05 12.32
CA THR A 157 6.80 -0.17 12.94
C THR A 157 7.57 0.65 11.90
N SER A 158 7.99 0.03 10.79
CA SER A 158 8.64 0.74 9.66
C SER A 158 7.73 1.83 9.08
N ILE A 159 6.48 1.48 8.81
CA ILE A 159 5.45 2.36 8.24
C ILE A 159 5.19 3.55 9.18
N ALA A 160 4.94 3.30 10.47
CA ALA A 160 4.70 4.34 11.45
C ALA A 160 5.88 5.32 11.52
N ALA A 161 7.11 4.82 11.59
CA ALA A 161 8.31 5.66 11.65
C ALA A 161 8.49 6.51 10.38
N ARG A 162 8.12 6.00 9.20
CA ARG A 162 8.15 6.79 7.95
C ARG A 162 7.09 7.88 7.95
N PHE A 163 5.89 7.56 8.41
CA PHE A 163 4.79 8.51 8.49
C PHE A 163 5.01 9.59 9.54
N ASP A 164 5.64 9.30 10.67
CA ASP A 164 6.02 10.33 11.64
C ASP A 164 6.97 11.37 11.03
N ARG A 165 7.85 10.97 10.10
CA ARG A 165 8.73 11.90 9.38
C ARG A 165 8.00 12.70 8.30
N VAL A 166 7.09 12.06 7.57
CA VAL A 166 6.46 12.65 6.39
C VAL A 166 5.22 13.48 6.71
N THR A 167 4.42 13.09 7.70
CA THR A 167 3.18 13.79 8.08
C THR A 167 3.36 15.31 8.26
N PRO A 168 4.35 15.82 9.04
CA PRO A 168 4.53 17.26 9.20
C PRO A 168 4.96 17.97 7.91
N LEU A 169 5.55 17.26 6.96
CA LEU A 169 5.94 17.81 5.65
C LEU A 169 4.74 17.88 4.71
N LEU A 170 3.86 16.87 4.74
CA LEU A 170 2.62 16.86 3.97
C LEU A 170 1.65 17.94 4.45
N GLU A 171 1.53 18.16 5.75
CA GLU A 171 0.65 19.22 6.30
C GLU A 171 1.10 20.61 5.84
N ARG A 172 2.41 20.87 5.83
CA ARG A 172 2.98 22.13 5.32
C ARG A 172 2.83 22.33 3.81
N LEU A 173 2.57 21.27 3.05
CA LEU A 173 2.35 21.31 1.59
C LEU A 173 0.86 21.42 1.23
N GLY A 174 -0.03 21.14 2.18
CA GLY A 174 -1.48 21.26 2.02
C GLY A 174 -2.07 22.61 2.44
N ASP A 175 -1.31 23.40 3.21
CA ASP A 175 -1.63 24.77 3.65
C ASP A 175 -1.07 25.84 2.68
#